data_AF-A0A699SQR3-F1
#
_entry.id   AF-A0A699SQR3-F1
#
_cell.length_a   1.000
_cell.length_b   1.000
_cell.length_c   1.000
_cell.angle_alpha   90.00
_cell.angle_beta   90.00
_cell.angle_gamma   90.00
#
_symmetry.space_group_name_H-M   'P 1'
#
loop_
_entity.id
_entity.type
_entity.pdbx_description
1 polymer ?
#
loop_
_entity_poly.entity_id
_entity_poly.type
_entity_poly.pdbx_seq_one_letter_code
_entity_poly.pdbx_strand_id
1 'polypeptide(L)' 'PSAFQKAMITIFEAILANTLVYIDDIVLFSPDEQSHAELLSKFYSLVTKYGIMLSEKKMEVGVTTI' A
#
# COMPACT_ATOMS: atom_id res chain seq x y z
N PRO A 1 18.85 1.77 -3.18
CA PRO A 1 17.88 2.16 -2.13
C PRO A 1 17.01 3.37 -2.52
N SER A 2 17.61 4.52 -2.82
CA SER A 2 16.88 5.79 -3.05
C SER A 2 16.02 5.81 -4.32
N ALA A 3 16.45 5.16 -5.41
CA ALA A 3 15.68 5.09 -6.66
C ALA A 3 14.39 4.27 -6.52
N PHE A 4 14.45 3.15 -5.79
CA PHE A 4 13.29 2.29 -5.55
C PHE A 4 12.25 3.00 -4.66
N GLN A 5 12.71 3.62 -3.58
CA GLN A 5 11.83 4.42 -2.71
C GLN A 5 11.15 5.57 -3.46
N LYS A 6 11.88 6.29 -4.31
CA LYS A 6 11.28 7.34 -5.17
C LYS A 6 10.21 6.76 -6.10
N ALA A 7 10.48 5.62 -6.74
CA ALA A 7 9.51 4.97 -7.61
C ALA A 7 8.24 4.53 -6.84
N MET A 8 8.40 3.95 -5.64
CA MET A 8 7.27 3.56 -4.79
C MET A 8 6.46 4.78 -4.34
N ILE A 9 7.11 5.88 -3.94
CA ILE A 9 6.43 7.13 -3.60
C ILE A 9 5.61 7.65 -4.80
N THR A 10 6.17 7.65 -6.01
CA THR A 10 5.46 8.08 -7.23
C THR A 10 4.29 7.15 -7.58
N ILE A 11 4.45 5.83 -7.44
CA ILE A 11 3.39 4.86 -7.75
C ILE A 11 2.21 5.00 -6.78
N PHE A 12 2.51 5.17 -5.49
CA PHE A 12 1.51 5.24 -4.42
C PHE A 12 1.09 6.67 -4.08
N GLU A 13 1.51 7.68 -4.85
CA GLU A 13 1.24 9.10 -4.58
C GLU A 13 -0.25 9.38 -4.34
N ALA A 14 -1.12 8.73 -5.13
CA ALA A 14 -2.57 8.86 -5.03
C ALA A 14 -3.18 8.34 -3.71
N ILE A 15 -2.44 7.50 -2.97
CA ILE A 15 -2.89 6.89 -1.70
C ILE A 15 -1.95 7.20 -0.52
N LEU A 16 -0.91 8.00 -0.71
CA LEU A 16 0.10 8.35 0.32
C LEU A 16 -0.51 8.98 1.57
N ALA A 17 -1.64 9.68 1.47
CA ALA A 17 -2.33 10.26 2.62
C ALA A 17 -2.73 9.18 3.67
N ASN A 18 -2.93 7.95 3.21
CA ASN A 18 -3.38 6.81 3.99
C ASN A 18 -2.44 5.60 3.86
N THR A 19 -1.21 5.84 3.38
CA THR A 19 -0.23 4.79 3.07
C THR A 19 1.15 5.22 3.51
N LEU A 20 1.79 4.43 4.37
CA LEU A 20 3.20 4.54 4.70
C LEU A 20 3.99 3.58 3.81
N VAL A 21 5.03 4.10 3.17
CA VAL A 21 5.92 3.31 2.30
C VAL A 21 7.35 3.42 2.86
N TYR A 22 7.92 2.28 3.26
CA TYR A 22 9.30 2.19 3.72
C TYR A 22 10.04 1.09 2.98
N ILE A 23 10.80 1.49 1.95
CA ILE A 23 11.57 0.59 1.08
C ILE A 23 10.64 -0.45 0.44
N ASP A 24 10.56 -1.65 1.02
CA ASP A 24 9.77 -2.79 0.52
C ASP A 24 8.47 -3.00 1.34
N ASP A 25 8.35 -2.34 2.49
CA ASP A 25 7.19 -2.46 3.38
C ASP A 25 6.18 -1.36 3.10
N ILE A 26 4.90 -1.75 3.00
CA ILE A 26 3.78 -0.86 2.75
C ILE A 26 2.74 -1.08 3.84
N VAL A 27 2.36 -0.01 4.52
CA VAL A 27 1.32 -0.03 5.56
C VAL A 27 0.17 0.86 5.13
N LEU A 28 -1.02 0.27 4.98
CA LEU A 28 -2.25 0.98 4.65
C LEU A 28 -3.04 1.20 5.94
N PHE A 29 -3.52 2.42 6.17
CA PHE A 29 -4.29 2.75 7.37
C PHE A 29 -5.44 3.71 7.04
N SER A 30 -6.57 3.50 7.69
CA SER A 30 -7.78 4.27 7.49
C SER A 30 -8.61 4.32 8.79
N PRO A 31 -9.48 5.31 8.95
CA PRO A 31 -10.25 5.48 10.19
C PRO A 31 -11.40 4.47 10.36
N ASP A 32 -11.90 3.90 9.26
CA ASP A 32 -13.03 2.97 9.26
C ASP A 32 -12.84 1.85 8.22
N GLU A 33 -13.59 0.76 8.37
CA GLU A 33 -13.49 -0.41 7.49
C GLU A 33 -13.92 -0.12 6.05
N GLN A 34 -14.90 0.77 5.85
CA GLN A 34 -15.42 1.08 4.52
C GLN A 34 -14.38 1.86 3.71
N SER A 35 -13.78 2.90 4.31
CA SER A 35 -12.67 3.62 3.70
C SER A 35 -11.44 2.72 3.55
N HIS A 36 -11.24 1.74 4.44
CA HIS A 36 -10.18 0.74 4.28
C HIS A 36 -10.37 -0.13 3.03
N ALA A 37 -11.59 -0.61 2.80
CA ALA A 37 -11.91 -1.44 1.65
C ALA A 37 -11.71 -0.66 0.33
N GLU A 38 -12.12 0.61 0.28
CA GLU A 38 -11.88 1.48 -0.87
C GLU A 38 -10.38 1.73 -1.11
N LEU A 39 -9.62 1.95 -0.04
CA LEU A 39 -8.17 2.12 -0.08
C LEU A 39 -7.47 0.86 -0.61
N LEU A 40 -7.86 -0.32 -0.10
CA LEU A 40 -7.35 -1.61 -0.56
C LEU A 40 -7.63 -1.83 -2.05
N SER A 41 -8.82 -1.48 -2.53
CA SER A 41 -9.17 -1.58 -3.95
C SER A 41 -8.27 -0.69 -4.84
N LYS A 42 -8.02 0.55 -4.40
CA LYS A 42 -7.09 1.47 -5.09
C LYS A 42 -5.66 0.95 -5.07
N PHE A 43 -5.19 0.48 -3.91
CA PHE A 43 -3.87 -0.12 -3.76
C PHE A 43 -3.68 -1.31 -4.70
N TYR A 44 -4.64 -2.25 -4.71
CA TYR A 44 -4.61 -3.41 -5.58
C TYR A 44 -4.54 -3.01 -7.06
N SER A 45 -5.35 -2.02 -7.46
CA SER A 45 -5.33 -1.50 -8.83
C SER A 45 -3.97 -0.93 -9.24
N LEU A 46 -3.27 -0.23 -8.33
CA LEU A 46 -1.92 0.31 -8.58
C LEU A 46 -0.89 -0.82 -8.69
N VAL A 47 -0.90 -1.77 -7.76
CA VAL A 47 0.00 -2.92 -7.76
C VAL A 47 -0.13 -3.71 -9.06
N THR A 48 -1.36 -4.02 -9.49
CA THR A 48 -1.60 -4.72 -10.76
C THR A 48 -1.16 -3.89 -11.96
N LYS A 49 -1.45 -2.57 -11.98
CA LYS A 49 -1.08 -1.68 -13.09
C LYS A 49 0.44 -1.59 -13.30
N TYR A 50 1.21 -1.54 -12.21
CA TYR A 50 2.66 -1.39 -12.26
C TYR A 50 3.41 -2.73 -12.20
N GLY A 51 2.70 -3.87 -12.13
CA GLY A 51 3.31 -5.21 -12.09
C GLY A 51 4.09 -5.50 -10.80
N ILE A 52 3.68 -4.88 -9.68
CA ILE A 52 4.31 -5.11 -8.38
C ILE A 52 3.86 -6.49 -7.86
N MET A 53 4.82 -7.33 -7.46
CA MET A 53 4.51 -8.63 -6.85
C MET A 53 4.35 -8.48 -5.34
N LEU A 54 3.23 -8.96 -4.80
CA LEU A 54 2.98 -9.03 -3.37
C LEU A 54 3.31 -10.42 -2.84
N SER A 55 3.89 -10.49 -1.64
CA SER A 55 4.16 -11.76 -0.98
C SER A 55 3.03 -12.10 -0.01
N GLU A 56 2.14 -13.01 -0.40
CA GLU A 56 1.01 -13.45 0.44
C GLU A 56 1.46 -13.91 1.84
N LYS A 57 2.63 -14.54 1.94
CA LYS A 57 3.20 -15.03 3.21
C LYS A 57 3.60 -13.92 4.19
N LYS A 58 3.75 -12.68 3.72
CA LYS A 58 4.18 -11.52 4.51
C LYS A 58 3.07 -10.49 4.71
N MET A 59 1.87 -10.74 4.17
CA MET A 59 0.77 -9.79 4.23
C MET A 59 -0.09 -10.03 5.47
N GLU A 60 -0.35 -8.96 6.20
CA GLU A 60 -1.38 -8.88 7.25
C GLU A 60 -2.45 -7.90 6.78
N VAL A 61 -3.72 -8.32 6.78
CA VAL A 61 -4.85 -7.53 6.25
C VAL A 61 -5.97 -7.51 7.27
N GLY A 62 -6.56 -6.33 7.52
CA GLY A 62 -7.69 -6.18 8.44
C GLY A 62 -7.31 -6.31 9.92
N VAL A 63 -6.05 -6.04 10.26
CA VAL A 63 -5.60 -5.98 11.65
C VAL A 63 -6.03 -4.67 12.30
N THR A 64 -6.56 -4.74 13.53
CA THR A 64 -6.97 -3.56 14.31
C THR A 64 -5.83 -2.93 15.12
N THR A 65 -4.66 -3.58 15.11
CA THR A 65 -3.46 -3.15 15.84
C THR A 65 -2.27 -3.26 14.89
N ILE A 66 -1.46 -2.21 14.82
CA ILE A 66 -0.19 -2.15 14.07
C ILE A 66 0.96 -2.51 15.00
#